data_AF-A0A3S5AYR4-F1
#
_entry.id   AF-A0A3S5AYR4-F1
#
_cell.length_a   1.000
_cell.length_b   1.000
_cell.length_c   1.000
_cell.angle_alpha   90.00
_cell.angle_beta   90.00
_cell.angle_gamma   90.00
#
_symmetry.space_group_name_H-M   'P 1'
#
loop_
_entity.id
_entity.type
_entity.pdbx_description
1 polymer ?
#
loop_
_entity_poly.entity_id
_entity_poly.type
_entity_poly.pdbx_seq_one_letter_code
_entity_poly.pdbx_strand_id
1 'polypeptide(L)'
;MLRRFLLPLFIIFARAVFFFSSFHWVKFEGKRSPRCDAPILVVAPHSSFLDSLIVVLLGMNSVVGKLETAESITGCLVKMTQPILVSREDPKSRQNTIFEINRRCKSSDGWPQLVIFPEGTCTNRSCLIRFKTGAFIPGVPVQPAVLRWPNVIEIFYLYR
;
A
#
# COMPACT_ATOMS: atom_id res chain seq x y z
N MET A 1 -17.11 -10.37 -9.17
CA MET A 1 -18.34 -9.59 -8.93
C MET A 1 -18.51 -9.19 -7.45
N LEU A 2 -18.63 -10.14 -6.51
CA LEU A 2 -18.87 -9.87 -5.07
C LEU A 2 -18.03 -8.72 -4.45
N ARG A 3 -16.70 -8.71 -4.68
CA ARG A 3 -15.80 -7.62 -4.20
C ARG A 3 -16.32 -6.23 -4.57
N ARG A 4 -16.81 -6.01 -5.79
CA ARG A 4 -17.23 -4.68 -6.27
C ARG A 4 -18.43 -4.12 -5.49
N PHE A 5 -19.33 -4.99 -5.00
CA PHE A 5 -20.47 -4.61 -4.18
C PHE A 5 -20.11 -4.44 -2.70
N LEU A 6 -19.20 -5.27 -2.17
CA LEU A 6 -18.78 -5.18 -0.77
C LEU A 6 -17.73 -4.09 -0.50
N LEU A 7 -16.90 -3.72 -1.49
CA LEU A 7 -15.78 -2.79 -1.29
C LEU A 7 -16.20 -1.44 -0.68
N PRO A 8 -17.30 -0.78 -1.08
CA PRO A 8 -17.75 0.46 -0.45
C PRO A 8 -18.08 0.28 1.03
N LEU A 9 -18.77 -0.81 1.40
CA LEU A 9 -19.09 -1.13 2.80
C LEU A 9 -17.81 -1.35 3.62
N PHE A 10 -16.84 -2.10 3.07
CA PHE A 10 -15.55 -2.32 3.73
C PHE A 10 -14.71 -1.04 3.85
N ILE A 11 -14.75 -0.13 2.87
CA ILE A 11 -14.12 1.19 2.95
C ILE A 11 -14.77 2.03 4.05
N ILE A 12 -16.10 2.10 4.11
CA ILE A 12 -16.83 2.85 5.13
C ILE A 12 -16.53 2.30 6.53
N PHE A 13 -16.58 0.98 6.70
CA PHE A 13 -16.23 0.31 7.96
C PHE A 13 -14.78 0.60 8.38
N ALA A 14 -13.82 0.43 7.47
CA ALA A 14 -12.41 0.70 7.78
C ALA A 14 -12.16 2.18 8.12
N ARG A 15 -12.80 3.11 7.40
CA ARG A 15 -12.74 4.55 7.72
C ARG A 15 -13.36 4.85 9.08
N ALA A 16 -14.47 4.20 9.44
CA ALA A 16 -15.09 4.34 10.75
C ALA A 16 -14.15 3.85 11.87
N VAL A 17 -13.50 2.68 11.72
CA VAL A 17 -12.51 2.17 12.68
C VAL A 17 -11.38 3.18 12.90
N PHE A 18 -10.80 3.73 11.83
CA PHE A 18 -9.75 4.75 11.95
C PHE A 18 -10.28 6.07 12.54
N PHE A 19 -11.51 6.49 12.21
CA PHE A 19 -12.14 7.68 12.77
C PHE A 19 -12.35 7.54 14.29
N PHE A 20 -12.88 6.42 14.77
CA PHE A 20 -13.02 6.14 16.21
C PHE A 20 -11.66 5.89 16.90
N SER A 21 -10.59 5.67 16.14
CA SER A 21 -9.20 5.60 16.62
C SER A 21 -8.47 6.95 16.54
N SER A 22 -9.21 8.07 16.57
CA SER A 22 -8.73 9.46 16.54
C SER A 22 -8.13 9.98 15.21
N PHE A 23 -8.21 9.22 14.11
CA PHE A 23 -7.71 9.66 12.79
C PHE A 23 -8.78 10.41 11.99
N HIS A 24 -9.27 11.52 12.54
CA HIS A 24 -10.35 12.31 11.94
C HIS A 24 -9.91 13.14 10.72
N TRP A 25 -8.72 13.74 10.78
CA TRP A 25 -8.24 14.72 9.81
C TRP A 25 -6.96 14.23 9.15
N VAL A 26 -6.98 14.08 7.82
CA VAL A 26 -5.80 13.70 7.03
C VAL A 26 -5.65 14.68 5.87
N LYS A 27 -4.53 15.40 5.86
CA LYS A 27 -4.19 16.34 4.79
C LYS A 27 -3.59 15.56 3.61
N PHE A 28 -4.09 15.85 2.41
CA PHE A 28 -3.48 15.44 1.15
C PHE A 28 -2.92 16.68 0.46
N GLU A 29 -1.73 16.58 -0.10
CA GLU A 29 -1.20 17.60 -1.00
C GLU A 29 -0.76 16.91 -2.32
N GLY A 30 -0.57 17.70 -3.36
CA GLY A 30 -0.35 17.16 -4.71
C GLY A 30 -1.56 16.39 -5.28
N LYS A 31 -1.34 15.69 -6.39
CA LYS A 31 -2.37 14.93 -7.11
C LYS A 31 -1.94 13.48 -7.26
N ARG A 32 -2.79 12.53 -6.83
CA ARG A 32 -2.58 11.10 -7.11
C ARG A 32 -2.74 10.84 -8.60
N SER A 33 -1.74 10.21 -9.21
CA SER A 33 -1.80 9.72 -10.58
C SER A 33 -2.72 8.50 -10.65
N PRO A 34 -3.57 8.39 -11.69
CA PRO A 34 -4.36 7.18 -11.92
C PRO A 34 -3.44 6.00 -12.23
N ARG A 35 -3.98 4.78 -12.09
CA ARG A 35 -3.23 3.53 -12.31
C ARG A 35 -2.61 3.44 -13.71
N CYS A 36 -3.28 3.97 -14.73
CA CYS A 36 -2.76 3.96 -16.12
C CYS A 36 -1.46 4.74 -16.26
N ASP A 37 -1.31 5.84 -15.51
CA ASP A 37 -0.15 6.72 -15.59
C ASP A 37 0.97 6.25 -14.64
N ALA A 38 0.60 5.70 -13.47
CA ALA A 38 1.51 5.10 -12.50
C ALA A 38 0.89 3.86 -11.83
N PRO A 39 1.20 2.64 -12.27
CA PRO A 39 0.61 1.42 -11.69
C PRO A 39 0.98 1.17 -10.22
N ILE A 40 2.07 1.78 -9.74
CA ILE A 40 2.64 1.60 -8.40
C ILE A 40 2.74 2.95 -7.68
N LEU A 41 2.24 3.00 -6.44
CA LEU A 41 2.50 4.03 -5.45
C LEU A 41 3.61 3.52 -4.51
N VAL A 42 4.73 4.24 -4.49
CA VAL A 42 5.87 3.95 -3.60
C VAL A 42 5.75 4.87 -2.39
N VAL A 43 5.40 4.30 -1.23
CA VAL A 43 5.10 5.07 -0.02
C VAL A 43 6.20 4.92 1.02
N ALA A 44 6.64 6.02 1.62
CA ALA A 44 7.63 6.03 2.70
C ALA A 44 7.47 7.29 3.59
N PRO A 45 8.00 7.33 4.82
CA PRO A 45 8.53 6.20 5.59
C PRO A 45 7.45 5.19 6.00
N HIS A 46 7.82 3.91 6.07
CA HIS A 46 7.03 2.87 6.70
C HIS A 46 7.35 2.82 8.19
N SER A 47 6.41 3.21 9.02
CA SER A 47 6.57 3.46 10.44
C SER A 47 5.88 2.41 11.32
N SER A 48 4.71 1.93 10.89
CA SER A 48 3.85 1.09 11.73
C SER A 48 2.73 0.43 10.93
N PHE A 49 1.96 -0.46 11.59
CA PHE A 49 0.73 -1.00 11.03
C PHE A 49 -0.33 0.09 10.72
N LEU A 50 -0.31 1.22 11.41
CA LEU A 50 -1.25 2.34 11.18
C LEU A 50 -1.08 2.96 9.79
N ASP A 51 0.06 2.75 9.13
CA ASP A 51 0.28 3.21 7.76
C ASP A 51 -0.70 2.58 6.76
N SER A 52 -1.34 1.46 7.13
CA SER A 52 -2.49 0.89 6.40
C SER A 52 -3.67 1.87 6.24
N LEU A 53 -3.74 2.95 7.03
CA LEU A 53 -4.66 4.08 6.81
C LEU A 53 -4.56 4.62 5.38
N ILE A 54 -3.37 4.71 4.78
CA ILE A 54 -3.24 5.19 3.40
C ILE A 54 -3.96 4.25 2.42
N VAL A 55 -3.92 2.94 2.66
CA VAL A 55 -4.59 1.94 1.83
C VAL A 55 -6.10 2.12 1.87
N VAL A 56 -6.66 2.39 3.06
CA VAL A 56 -8.08 2.66 3.27
C VAL A 56 -8.49 3.96 2.58
N LEU A 57 -7.77 5.06 2.82
CA LEU A 57 -8.09 6.38 2.27
C LEU A 57 -7.97 6.42 0.74
N LEU A 58 -7.06 5.64 0.17
CA LEU A 58 -6.89 5.49 -1.28
C LEU A 58 -7.88 4.51 -1.94
N GLY A 59 -8.85 3.96 -1.19
CA GLY A 59 -9.94 3.13 -1.72
C GLY A 59 -9.63 1.64 -1.75
N MET A 60 -8.88 1.13 -0.76
CA MET A 60 -8.50 -0.28 -0.63
C MET A 60 -7.68 -0.79 -1.84
N ASN A 61 -6.65 -0.02 -2.18
CA ASN A 61 -5.60 -0.38 -3.15
C ASN A 61 -4.93 -1.71 -2.80
N SER A 62 -4.37 -2.40 -3.80
CA SER A 62 -3.60 -3.64 -3.59
C SER A 62 -2.31 -3.35 -2.85
N VAL A 63 -1.91 -4.23 -1.93
CA VAL A 63 -0.65 -4.12 -1.17
C VAL A 63 0.25 -5.33 -1.40
N VAL A 64 1.56 -5.16 -1.19
CA VAL A 64 2.46 -6.29 -0.95
C VAL A 64 2.57 -6.47 0.56
N GLY A 65 2.19 -7.65 1.07
CA GLY A 65 2.05 -7.88 2.51
C GLY A 65 2.39 -9.31 2.93
N LYS A 66 2.57 -9.50 4.24
CA LYS A 66 2.82 -10.82 4.84
C LYS A 66 1.58 -11.72 4.75
N LEU A 67 1.78 -13.02 4.51
CA LEU A 67 0.70 -14.03 4.53
C LEU A 67 0.01 -14.05 5.91
N GLU A 68 0.81 -14.03 6.97
CA GLU A 68 0.38 -14.05 8.37
C GLU A 68 -0.54 -12.86 8.70
N THR A 69 -0.34 -11.70 8.06
CA THR A 69 -1.20 -10.53 8.20
C THR A 69 -2.58 -10.75 7.56
N ALA A 70 -2.65 -11.50 6.45
CA ALA A 70 -3.90 -11.88 5.80
C ALA A 70 -4.64 -13.05 6.50
N GLU A 71 -3.99 -13.70 7.45
CA GLU A 71 -4.55 -14.76 8.31
C GLU A 71 -4.92 -14.25 9.72
N SER A 72 -4.51 -13.03 10.06
CA SER A 72 -4.91 -12.34 11.29
C SER A 72 -6.43 -12.05 11.38
N ILE A 73 -6.87 -11.57 12.54
CA ILE A 73 -8.24 -11.07 12.77
C ILE A 73 -8.66 -10.00 11.73
N THR A 74 -7.71 -9.19 11.25
CA THR A 74 -7.94 -8.19 10.18
C THR A 74 -7.85 -8.77 8.76
N GLY A 75 -7.60 -10.07 8.62
CA GLY A 75 -7.28 -10.75 7.37
C GLY A 75 -8.35 -10.62 6.29
N CYS A 76 -9.63 -10.46 6.65
CA CYS A 76 -10.72 -10.19 5.70
C CYS A 76 -10.56 -8.83 5.00
N LEU A 77 -10.24 -7.77 5.76
CA LEU A 77 -9.92 -6.44 5.22
C LEU A 77 -8.68 -6.50 4.33
N VAL A 78 -7.64 -7.20 4.77
CA VAL A 78 -6.40 -7.39 4.00
C VAL A 78 -6.69 -8.10 2.68
N LYS A 79 -7.42 -9.21 2.70
CA LYS A 79 -7.81 -9.97 1.49
C LYS A 79 -8.68 -9.15 0.53
N MET A 80 -9.52 -8.23 1.03
CA MET A 80 -10.29 -7.30 0.19
C MET A 80 -9.46 -6.32 -0.64
N THR A 81 -8.19 -6.09 -0.29
CA THR A 81 -7.26 -5.31 -1.13
C THR A 81 -6.82 -6.06 -2.39
N GLN A 82 -7.08 -7.37 -2.48
CA GLN A 82 -6.44 -8.29 -3.43
C GLN A 82 -4.91 -8.25 -3.32
N PRO A 83 -4.32 -8.56 -2.15
CA PRO A 83 -2.89 -8.38 -1.90
C PRO A 83 -2.01 -9.30 -2.76
N ILE A 84 -0.72 -8.97 -2.83
CA ILE A 84 0.35 -9.91 -3.16
C ILE A 84 0.93 -10.38 -1.82
N LEU A 85 0.71 -11.65 -1.49
CA LEU A 85 1.10 -12.22 -0.21
C LEU A 85 2.52 -12.81 -0.30
N VAL A 86 3.31 -12.53 0.73
CA VAL A 86 4.70 -12.93 0.88
C VAL A 86 4.79 -13.83 2.11
N SER A 87 5.19 -15.09 1.93
CA SER A 87 5.64 -15.95 3.04
C SER A 87 7.16 -15.87 3.18
N ARG A 88 7.68 -16.05 4.40
CA ARG A 88 9.11 -16.21 4.67
C ARG A 88 9.59 -17.66 4.55
N GLU A 89 8.66 -18.61 4.64
CA GLU A 89 8.92 -20.05 4.66
C GLU A 89 9.04 -20.61 3.24
N ASP A 90 8.39 -19.99 2.25
CA ASP A 90 8.53 -20.34 0.83
C ASP A 90 9.79 -19.69 0.22
N PRO A 91 10.82 -20.46 -0.19
CA PRO A 91 12.03 -19.92 -0.82
C PRO A 91 11.74 -19.22 -2.16
N LYS A 92 10.64 -19.57 -2.85
CA LYS A 92 10.21 -18.97 -4.11
C LYS A 92 9.39 -17.70 -3.92
N SER A 93 8.99 -17.36 -2.69
CA SER A 93 8.09 -16.25 -2.37
C SER A 93 8.54 -14.91 -2.97
N ARG A 94 9.85 -14.64 -2.95
CA ARG A 94 10.43 -13.45 -3.59
C ARG A 94 10.25 -13.44 -5.12
N GLN A 95 10.45 -14.58 -5.78
CA GLN A 95 10.27 -14.72 -7.23
C GLN A 95 8.79 -14.60 -7.60
N ASN A 96 7.91 -15.29 -6.86
CA ASN A 96 6.45 -15.22 -6.99
C ASN A 96 5.93 -13.79 -6.82
N THR A 97 6.45 -13.05 -5.83
CA THR A 97 6.14 -11.64 -5.61
C THR A 97 6.54 -10.77 -6.80
N ILE A 98 7.76 -10.93 -7.34
CA ILE A 98 8.24 -10.15 -8.49
C ILE A 98 7.43 -10.47 -9.76
N PHE A 99 7.05 -11.74 -9.95
CA PHE A 99 6.17 -12.17 -11.03
C PHE A 99 4.79 -11.52 -10.94
N GLU A 100 4.14 -11.59 -9.77
CA GLU A 100 2.82 -10.98 -9.57
C GLU A 100 2.84 -9.45 -9.67
N ILE A 101 3.88 -8.76 -9.18
CA ILE A 101 4.03 -7.31 -9.40
C ILE A 101 4.14 -7.03 -10.91
N ASN A 102 5.02 -7.72 -11.64
CA ASN A 102 5.16 -7.52 -13.10
C ASN A 102 3.84 -7.76 -13.84
N ARG A 103 3.21 -8.91 -13.60
CA ARG A 103 1.94 -9.30 -14.18
C ARG A 103 0.87 -8.25 -13.92
N ARG A 104 0.66 -7.85 -12.67
CA ARG A 104 -0.39 -6.89 -12.29
C ARG A 104 -0.10 -5.46 -12.73
N CYS A 105 1.15 -5.07 -12.97
CA CYS A 105 1.48 -3.74 -13.49
C CYS A 105 1.30 -3.64 -15.01
N LYS A 106 1.56 -4.72 -15.75
CA LYS A 106 1.52 -4.75 -17.22
C LYS A 106 0.19 -5.29 -17.79
N SER A 107 -0.65 -5.87 -16.93
CA SER A 107 -1.97 -6.41 -17.28
C SER A 107 -3.06 -5.34 -17.43
N SER A 108 -3.94 -5.55 -18.41
CA SER A 108 -5.18 -4.81 -18.64
C SER A 108 -6.37 -5.28 -17.79
N ASP A 109 -6.23 -6.32 -16.95
CA ASP A 109 -7.32 -6.99 -16.20
C ASP A 109 -7.96 -6.14 -15.07
N GLY A 110 -7.76 -4.81 -15.06
CA GLY A 110 -8.40 -3.91 -14.09
C GLY A 110 -7.96 -4.10 -12.63
N TRP A 111 -6.78 -4.69 -12.39
CA TRP A 111 -6.20 -4.82 -11.05
C TRP A 111 -6.15 -3.47 -10.31
N PRO A 112 -6.29 -3.42 -8.97
CA PRO A 112 -6.07 -2.18 -8.22
C PRO A 112 -4.65 -1.62 -8.44
N GLN A 113 -4.46 -0.32 -8.18
CA GLN A 113 -3.12 0.27 -8.11
C GLN A 113 -2.37 -0.36 -6.92
N LEU A 114 -1.08 -0.66 -7.10
CA LEU A 114 -0.25 -1.28 -6.06
C LEU A 114 0.33 -0.22 -5.13
N VAL A 115 0.21 -0.41 -3.81
CA VAL A 115 0.90 0.37 -2.77
C VAL A 115 2.03 -0.49 -2.23
N ILE A 116 3.26 0.01 -2.33
CA ILE A 116 4.46 -0.70 -1.86
C ILE A 116 5.27 0.23 -0.96
N PHE A 117 5.56 -0.23 0.25
CA PHE A 117 6.55 0.37 1.14
C PHE A 117 7.93 -0.25 0.83
N PRO A 118 8.83 0.45 0.12
CA PRO A 118 10.04 -0.15 -0.45
C PRO A 118 11.10 -0.52 0.60
N GLU A 119 11.00 0.02 1.82
CA GLU A 119 11.75 -0.42 3.00
C GLU A 119 11.49 -1.92 3.28
N GLY A 120 10.25 -2.38 3.05
CA GLY A 120 9.82 -3.76 3.29
C GLY A 120 9.99 -4.22 4.74
N THR A 121 9.91 -3.28 5.68
CA THR A 121 9.77 -3.41 7.14
C THR A 121 9.29 -2.05 7.67
N CYS A 122 8.73 -2.01 8.87
CA CYS A 122 8.54 -0.74 9.59
C CYS A 122 9.88 -0.30 10.22
N THR A 123 10.08 1.01 10.32
CA THR A 123 11.26 1.68 10.90
C THR A 123 10.82 2.77 11.89
N ASN A 124 11.77 3.36 12.62
CA ASN A 124 11.51 4.41 13.63
C ASN A 124 11.26 5.81 13.02
N ARG A 125 11.37 5.98 11.69
CA ARG A 125 11.34 7.26 10.94
C ARG A 125 12.50 8.23 11.19
N SER A 126 13.57 7.88 11.92
CA SER A 126 14.70 8.82 12.10
C SER A 126 15.44 9.10 10.79
N CYS A 127 15.39 8.16 9.85
CA CYS A 127 15.82 8.29 8.47
C CYS A 127 15.12 7.25 7.59
N LEU A 128 15.18 7.41 6.27
CA LEU A 128 14.81 6.35 5.33
C LEU A 128 15.92 5.29 5.27
N ILE A 129 15.55 4.01 5.38
CA ILE A 129 16.49 2.91 5.09
C ILE A 129 16.60 2.64 3.59
N ARG A 130 17.63 1.89 3.17
CA ARG A 130 17.82 1.50 1.77
C ARG A 130 16.60 0.78 1.20
N PHE A 131 16.01 1.36 0.18
CA PHE A 131 14.87 0.79 -0.54
C PHE A 131 15.24 -0.53 -1.25
N LYS A 132 14.34 -1.51 -1.15
CA LYS A 132 14.40 -2.76 -1.90
C LYS A 132 13.94 -2.48 -3.34
N THR A 133 14.63 -3.06 -4.31
CA THR A 133 14.37 -2.82 -5.74
C THR A 133 13.04 -3.41 -6.24
N GLY A 134 12.35 -4.24 -5.46
CA GLY A 134 11.17 -5.00 -5.89
C GLY A 134 10.03 -4.19 -6.52
N ALA A 135 9.80 -2.96 -6.03
CA ALA A 135 8.80 -2.05 -6.59
C ALA A 135 9.19 -1.51 -7.99
N PHE A 136 10.47 -1.50 -8.32
CA PHE A 136 11.02 -0.84 -9.51
C PHE A 136 11.40 -1.84 -10.63
N ILE A 137 11.56 -3.13 -10.30
CA ILE A 137 11.84 -4.22 -11.26
C ILE A 137 10.91 -4.25 -12.49
N PRO A 138 9.60 -3.92 -12.41
CA PRO A 138 8.75 -3.98 -13.60
C PRO A 138 9.10 -2.98 -14.71
N GLY A 139 9.86 -1.91 -14.41
CA GLY A 139 10.18 -0.85 -15.38
C GLY A 139 8.97 0.00 -15.79
N VAL A 140 7.94 0.07 -14.95
CA VAL A 140 6.75 0.93 -15.17
C VAL A 140 6.88 2.23 -14.37
N PRO A 141 6.16 3.31 -14.73
CA PRO A 141 6.16 4.53 -13.92
C PRO A 141 5.66 4.26 -12.50
N VAL A 142 6.28 4.93 -11.53
CA VAL A 142 5.90 4.88 -10.12
C VAL A 142 5.62 6.30 -9.63
N GLN A 143 4.60 6.46 -8.79
CA GLN A 143 4.39 7.72 -8.07
C GLN A 143 4.96 7.59 -6.65
N PRO A 144 5.99 8.37 -6.28
CA PRO A 144 6.41 8.47 -4.89
C PRO A 144 5.34 9.22 -4.07
N ALA A 145 5.13 8.80 -2.83
CA ALA A 145 4.28 9.51 -1.87
C ALA A 145 4.92 9.47 -0.48
N VAL A 146 4.88 10.61 0.22
CA VAL A 146 5.38 10.72 1.58
C VAL A 146 4.21 10.57 2.56
N LEU A 147 4.30 9.61 3.47
CA LEU A 147 3.35 9.46 4.58
C LEU A 147 3.91 10.14 5.83
N ARG A 148 3.10 10.94 6.51
CA ARG A 148 3.49 11.54 7.79
C ARG A 148 2.43 11.49 8.85
N TRP A 149 2.93 11.33 10.06
CA TRP A 149 2.18 11.36 11.30
C TRP A 149 2.57 12.63 12.07
N PRO A 150 1.62 13.39 12.64
CA PRO A 150 1.85 14.75 13.15
C PRO A 150 2.83 14.85 14.33
N ASN A 151 3.25 13.73 14.92
CA ASN A 151 4.15 13.73 16.08
C ASN A 151 5.65 13.76 15.71
N VAL A 152 6.04 13.74 14.42
CA VAL A 152 7.40 14.09 13.95
C VAL A 152 7.37 14.73 12.54
N ILE A 153 7.91 15.96 12.43
CA ILE A 153 8.32 16.87 11.31
C ILE A 153 8.62 16.19 9.93
N GLU A 154 8.53 16.78 8.72
CA GLU A 154 8.17 18.12 8.15
C GLU A 154 6.88 18.06 7.26
N ILE A 155 6.81 18.60 6.02
CA ILE A 155 5.97 18.13 4.87
C ILE A 155 6.57 18.63 3.54
N PHE A 156 6.83 17.70 2.59
CA PHE A 156 7.05 18.01 1.17
C PHE A 156 6.52 16.90 0.24
N TYR A 157 5.96 17.30 -0.90
CA TYR A 157 5.77 16.44 -2.08
C TYR A 157 6.79 16.86 -3.14
N LEU A 158 7.62 15.92 -3.60
CA LEU A 158 8.50 16.12 -4.75
C LEU A 158 7.79 15.64 -6.01
N TYR A 159 7.15 16.56 -6.74
CA TYR A 159 7.52 16.93 -8.12
C TYR A 159 6.72 18.15 -8.57
N ARG A 160 7.28 18.91 -9.51
CA ARG A 160 6.67 20.08 -10.16
C ARG A 160 6.32 19.72 -11.60
#